data_AF-A0A2D3VQF5-F1
#
_entry.id   AF-A0A2D3VQF5-F1
#
_cell.length_a   1.000
_cell.length_b   1.000
_cell.length_c   1.000
_cell.angle_alpha   90.00
_cell.angle_beta   90.00
_cell.angle_gamma   90.00
#
_symmetry.space_group_name_H-M   'P 1'
#
loop_
_entity.id
_entity.type
_entity.pdbx_description
1 polymer ?
#
loop_
_entity_poly.entity_id
_entity_poly.type
_entity_poly.pdbx_seq_one_letter_code
_entity_poly.pdbx_strand_id
1 'polypeptide(L)'
;MKKLTSTLVALATLATAVAADSAIDARKVTTSLDKVSNTSSVWNGAKFSTVTLYPQTTIEFNDKKANEINAENKAVKAQVAAVYNSAKIAFLIKWPDGTKNVQQGNRTDSYADGFAVQFASNYANPAELPYIGMGSEGRQALIHLQKQVVKFYEPNGNGDVATQVNPNQTELFGKDLKVFNAKVDTLASLDYEKSYVGEGFRSMTEIKDGSSNSQSTMTYGKNAWTGTLSRSLKDTYVDLNAAAIPVAFAVWDGEKMGRNGLKYLTAWTAVVFQKGDNTLVNALHGKIEGDATKGKESAIANGCTGCHQMEKTDAASLMGPSLTNIGGYATVDYLRESLVKPSAVVVPGYNRNAHSNYAWYNIENGKRVSTMPDHSWMEKADIDNIIAYLKTLKAEVK
;
A
#
# COMPACT_ATOMS: atom_id res chain seq x y z
N MET A 1 -16.90 -21.78 63.07
CA MET A 1 -16.68 -22.29 61.69
C MET A 1 -17.36 -21.35 60.71
N LYS A 2 -16.61 -20.41 60.11
CA LYS A 2 -17.13 -19.45 59.13
C LYS A 2 -17.08 -20.10 57.74
N LYS A 3 -18.23 -20.26 57.09
CA LYS A 3 -18.31 -20.71 55.70
C LYS A 3 -17.83 -19.59 54.79
N LEU A 4 -16.74 -19.82 54.06
CA LEU A 4 -16.29 -19.00 52.94
C LEU A 4 -17.23 -19.22 51.76
N THR A 5 -17.93 -18.17 51.35
CA THR A 5 -18.62 -18.13 50.05
C THR A 5 -17.60 -17.76 48.98
N SER A 6 -17.37 -18.70 48.07
CA SER A 6 -16.51 -18.57 46.90
C SER A 6 -17.13 -17.62 45.89
N THR A 7 -16.55 -16.44 45.71
CA THR A 7 -16.95 -15.51 44.64
C THR A 7 -16.33 -15.97 43.33
N LEU A 8 -17.14 -16.44 42.39
CA LEU A 8 -16.73 -16.62 40.99
C LEU A 8 -16.39 -15.24 40.41
N VAL A 9 -15.12 -15.01 40.09
CA VAL A 9 -14.70 -13.87 39.27
C VAL A 9 -15.03 -14.23 37.82
N ALA A 10 -16.08 -13.62 37.27
CA ALA A 10 -16.34 -13.65 35.84
C ALA A 10 -15.22 -12.86 35.14
N LEU A 11 -14.35 -13.54 34.39
CA LEU A 11 -13.47 -12.89 33.43
C LEU A 11 -14.34 -12.25 32.35
N ALA A 12 -14.60 -10.94 32.46
CA ALA A 12 -15.07 -10.16 31.33
C ALA A 12 -13.92 -10.08 30.32
N THR A 13 -14.05 -10.80 29.21
CA THR A 13 -13.25 -10.56 28.02
C THR A 13 -13.53 -9.13 27.55
N LEU A 14 -12.62 -8.21 27.85
CA LEU A 14 -12.60 -6.88 27.24
C LEU A 14 -12.36 -7.10 25.75
N ALA A 15 -13.45 -7.10 24.96
CA ALA A 15 -13.38 -6.89 23.53
C ALA A 15 -12.74 -5.50 23.34
N THR A 16 -11.46 -5.48 23.01
CA THR A 16 -10.78 -4.26 22.56
C THR A 16 -11.43 -3.86 21.26
N ALA A 17 -12.34 -2.89 21.32
CA ALA A 17 -12.87 -2.24 20.13
C ALA A 17 -11.67 -1.60 19.41
N VAL A 18 -11.20 -2.26 18.35
CA VAL A 18 -10.21 -1.70 17.44
C VAL A 18 -10.91 -0.49 16.80
N ALA A 19 -10.50 0.71 17.19
CA ALA A 19 -10.99 1.93 16.57
C ALA A 19 -10.73 1.83 15.06
N ALA A 20 -11.79 1.95 14.26
CA ALA A 20 -11.67 2.00 12.81
C ALA A 20 -10.80 3.21 12.42
N ASP A 21 -9.98 3.04 11.38
CA ASP A 21 -9.26 4.17 10.81
C ASP A 21 -10.27 5.25 10.40
N SER A 22 -9.91 6.50 10.64
CA SER A 22 -10.79 7.64 10.37
C SER A 22 -10.29 8.42 9.15
N ALA A 23 -11.18 9.20 8.55
CA ALA A 23 -10.80 10.12 7.49
C ALA A 23 -9.71 11.10 7.96
N ILE A 24 -8.87 11.53 7.01
CA ILE A 24 -7.80 12.49 7.25
C ILE A 24 -8.33 13.89 6.92
N ASP A 25 -8.40 14.76 7.91
CA ASP A 25 -8.78 16.16 7.70
C ASP A 25 -7.59 16.96 7.15
N ALA A 26 -7.65 17.37 5.88
CA ALA A 26 -6.63 18.22 5.28
C ALA A 26 -6.84 19.68 5.68
N ARG A 27 -5.81 20.30 6.27
CA ARG A 27 -5.86 21.70 6.69
C ARG A 27 -5.50 22.63 5.53
N LYS A 28 -6.36 23.62 5.26
CA LYS A 28 -6.05 24.68 4.30
C LYS A 28 -4.96 25.61 4.86
N VAL A 29 -3.97 25.94 4.03
CA VAL A 29 -2.88 26.88 4.33
C VAL A 29 -2.71 27.91 3.21
N THR A 30 -2.08 29.04 3.51
CA THR A 30 -1.79 30.11 2.55
C THR A 30 -0.33 30.13 2.09
N THR A 31 0.54 29.36 2.75
CA THR A 31 1.97 29.27 2.45
C THR A 31 2.22 28.41 1.20
N SER A 32 3.39 28.61 0.58
CA SER A 32 3.86 27.71 -0.49
C SER A 32 4.06 26.30 0.06
N LEU A 33 3.77 25.32 -0.80
CA LEU A 33 4.01 23.90 -0.56
C LEU A 33 5.05 23.34 -1.55
N ASP A 34 5.92 24.18 -2.14
CA ASP A 34 6.89 23.70 -3.14
C ASP A 34 8.07 22.92 -2.54
N LYS A 35 8.41 23.22 -1.28
CA LYS A 35 9.51 22.60 -0.55
C LYS A 35 9.09 22.36 0.90
N VAL A 36 8.37 21.27 1.11
CA VAL A 36 7.89 20.84 2.41
C VAL A 36 8.77 19.71 2.94
N SER A 37 9.24 19.86 4.18
CA SER A 37 9.93 18.83 4.94
C SER A 37 9.17 18.57 6.24
N ASN A 38 9.60 17.58 7.02
CA ASN A 38 9.02 17.29 8.33
C ASN A 38 9.16 18.43 9.37
N THR A 39 10.06 19.38 9.15
CA THR A 39 10.28 20.55 10.03
C THR A 39 9.63 21.83 9.53
N SER A 40 8.98 21.79 8.35
CA SER A 40 8.28 22.96 7.81
C SER A 40 7.15 23.43 8.74
N SER A 41 7.03 24.75 8.92
CA SER A 41 6.02 25.36 9.78
C SER A 41 4.58 25.15 9.29
N VAL A 42 4.37 24.69 8.05
CA VAL A 42 3.05 24.37 7.49
C VAL A 42 2.30 23.30 8.29
N TRP A 43 3.04 22.47 9.03
CA TRP A 43 2.47 21.44 9.91
C TRP A 43 1.96 21.99 11.24
N ASN A 44 2.24 23.26 11.58
CA ASN A 44 1.82 23.86 12.83
C ASN A 44 0.28 23.90 12.93
N GLY A 45 -0.27 23.09 13.82
CA GLY A 45 -1.70 22.91 14.01
C GLY A 45 -2.38 22.11 12.89
N ALA A 46 -1.63 21.36 12.09
CA ALA A 46 -2.22 20.26 11.32
C ALA A 46 -2.68 19.16 12.28
N LYS A 47 -3.83 18.55 12.00
CA LYS A 47 -4.34 17.42 12.78
C LYS A 47 -3.68 16.15 12.27
N PHE A 48 -3.17 15.33 13.19
CA PHE A 48 -2.67 14.00 12.89
C PHE A 48 -3.78 12.99 13.10
N SER A 49 -4.15 12.28 12.03
CA SER A 49 -5.04 11.13 12.07
C SER A 49 -4.21 9.86 12.21
N THR A 50 -4.69 8.93 13.03
CA THR A 50 -4.11 7.58 13.08
C THR A 50 -4.65 6.76 11.91
N VAL A 51 -3.75 6.10 11.19
CA VAL A 51 -4.07 5.10 10.16
C VAL A 51 -3.36 3.79 10.48
N THR A 52 -3.91 2.68 10.03
CA THR A 52 -3.38 1.35 10.25
C THR A 52 -2.82 0.79 8.95
N LEU A 53 -1.53 0.48 8.95
CA LEU A 53 -0.79 -0.11 7.85
C LEU A 53 -0.77 -1.63 8.04
N TYR A 54 -1.54 -2.36 7.24
CA TYR A 54 -1.64 -3.82 7.29
C TYR A 54 -0.62 -4.49 6.37
N PRO A 55 -0.07 -5.65 6.74
CA PRO A 55 0.82 -6.40 5.84
C PRO A 55 0.05 -6.87 4.61
N GLN A 56 0.61 -6.61 3.41
CA GLN A 56 0.05 -7.14 2.18
C GLN A 56 0.45 -8.62 2.05
N THR A 57 -0.55 -9.51 2.08
CA THR A 57 -0.35 -10.96 1.93
C THR A 57 -1.09 -11.55 0.74
N THR A 58 -1.64 -10.70 -0.13
CA THR A 58 -2.38 -11.17 -1.31
C THR A 58 -1.48 -12.02 -2.21
N ILE A 59 -0.18 -11.72 -2.33
CA ILE A 59 0.76 -12.45 -3.18
C ILE A 59 1.90 -13.01 -2.33
N GLU A 60 2.11 -14.32 -2.41
CA GLU A 60 3.29 -14.96 -1.84
C GLU A 60 4.55 -14.70 -2.67
N PHE A 61 5.64 -14.33 -2.01
CA PHE A 61 6.91 -14.06 -2.67
C PHE A 61 7.63 -15.36 -3.04
N ASN A 62 8.33 -15.35 -4.18
CA ASN A 62 9.30 -16.40 -4.53
C ASN A 62 10.62 -16.19 -3.77
N ASP A 63 10.54 -15.99 -2.45
CA ASP A 63 11.65 -15.79 -1.54
C ASP A 63 11.29 -16.36 -0.16
N LYS A 64 11.78 -17.57 0.10
CA LYS A 64 11.48 -18.31 1.33
C LYS A 64 11.87 -17.53 2.58
N LYS A 65 13.05 -16.90 2.59
CA LYS A 65 13.55 -16.16 3.76
C LYS A 65 12.65 -14.95 4.04
N ALA A 66 12.27 -14.22 3.00
CA ALA A 66 11.35 -13.09 3.15
C ALA A 66 9.98 -13.55 3.68
N ASN A 67 9.42 -14.66 3.17
CA ASN A 67 8.16 -15.20 3.67
C ASN A 67 8.24 -15.59 5.15
N GLU A 68 9.31 -16.30 5.56
CA GLU A 68 9.50 -16.75 6.95
C GLU A 68 9.62 -15.59 7.94
N ILE A 69 10.42 -14.56 7.61
CA ILE A 69 10.62 -13.38 8.48
C ILE A 69 9.32 -12.58 8.66
N ASN A 70 8.41 -12.63 7.66
CA ASN A 70 7.22 -11.80 7.61
C ASN A 70 5.91 -12.54 7.97
N ALA A 71 5.95 -13.85 8.23
CA ALA A 71 4.77 -14.69 8.49
C ALA A 71 3.89 -14.18 9.66
N GLU A 72 4.53 -13.60 10.69
CA GLU A 72 3.89 -13.10 11.90
C GLU A 72 3.88 -11.57 11.98
N ASN A 73 3.90 -10.90 10.82
CA ASN A 73 3.78 -9.45 10.78
C ASN A 73 2.44 -8.97 11.36
N LYS A 74 2.54 -8.09 12.34
CA LYS A 74 1.43 -7.31 12.89
C LYS A 74 1.27 -6.01 12.12
N ALA A 75 0.04 -5.50 12.06
CA ALA A 75 -0.25 -4.19 11.49
C ALA A 75 0.39 -3.06 12.31
N VAL A 76 0.74 -1.97 11.65
CA VAL A 76 1.47 -0.85 12.23
C VAL A 76 0.60 0.39 12.26
N LYS A 77 0.50 1.07 13.41
CA LYS A 77 -0.15 2.38 13.48
C LYS A 77 0.81 3.47 12.99
N ALA A 78 0.37 4.26 12.03
CA ALA A 78 1.04 5.47 11.58
C ALA A 78 0.20 6.71 11.91
N GLN A 79 0.87 7.85 12.00
CA GLN A 79 0.25 9.17 12.14
C GLN A 79 0.38 9.91 10.82
N VAL A 80 -0.74 10.39 10.28
CA VAL A 80 -0.78 11.13 9.02
C VAL A 80 -1.39 12.50 9.22
N ALA A 81 -0.74 13.53 8.69
CA ALA A 81 -1.29 14.88 8.56
C ALA A 81 -1.33 15.26 7.08
N ALA A 82 -2.33 16.05 6.70
CA ALA A 82 -2.47 16.60 5.36
C ALA A 82 -2.69 18.12 5.42
N VAL A 83 -2.03 18.85 4.51
CA VAL A 83 -2.24 20.29 4.31
C VAL A 83 -2.41 20.58 2.83
N TYR A 84 -3.17 21.60 2.48
CA TYR A 84 -3.38 21.98 1.08
C TYR A 84 -3.54 23.48 0.91
N ASN A 85 -3.27 23.98 -0.28
CA ASN A 85 -3.62 25.34 -0.70
C ASN A 85 -4.39 25.28 -2.04
N SER A 86 -4.52 26.38 -2.77
CA SER A 86 -5.26 26.40 -4.05
C SER A 86 -4.58 25.64 -5.19
N ALA A 87 -3.31 25.23 -5.04
CA ALA A 87 -2.52 24.62 -6.10
C ALA A 87 -1.94 23.25 -5.73
N LYS A 88 -1.65 23.01 -4.46
CA LYS A 88 -0.89 21.85 -3.99
C LYS A 88 -1.48 21.21 -2.75
N ILE A 89 -1.14 19.95 -2.56
CA ILE A 89 -1.39 19.15 -1.36
C ILE A 89 -0.07 18.57 -0.86
N ALA A 90 0.09 18.53 0.46
CA ALA A 90 1.20 17.86 1.10
C ALA A 90 0.74 16.91 2.21
N PHE A 91 1.44 15.80 2.34
CA PHE A 91 1.26 14.79 3.37
C PHE A 91 2.52 14.68 4.22
N LEU A 92 2.32 14.43 5.52
CA LEU A 92 3.35 13.95 6.42
C LEU A 92 2.86 12.65 7.03
N ILE A 93 3.63 11.58 6.88
CA ILE A 93 3.38 10.28 7.50
C ILE A 93 4.52 9.94 8.47
N LYS A 94 4.18 9.49 9.67
CA LYS A 94 5.13 9.00 10.66
C LYS A 94 4.76 7.59 11.09
N TRP A 95 5.70 6.65 10.97
CA TRP A 95 5.49 5.26 11.38
C TRP A 95 6.65 4.77 12.26
N PRO A 96 6.37 3.93 13.26
CA PRO A 96 7.41 3.32 14.08
C PRO A 96 8.22 2.33 13.25
N ASP A 97 9.54 2.39 13.42
CA ASP A 97 10.49 1.47 12.80
C ASP A 97 11.70 1.35 13.73
N GLY A 98 12.06 0.12 14.09
CA GLY A 98 13.17 -0.13 15.00
C GLY A 98 14.54 0.06 14.36
N THR A 99 14.58 0.09 13.03
CA THR A 99 15.81 0.08 12.26
C THR A 99 15.84 1.23 11.26
N LYS A 100 17.06 1.61 10.88
CA LYS A 100 17.33 2.61 9.85
C LYS A 100 18.01 1.92 8.68
N ASN A 101 17.23 1.30 7.81
CA ASN A 101 17.74 0.54 6.68
C ASN A 101 17.91 1.47 5.47
N VAL A 102 19.17 1.78 5.16
CA VAL A 102 19.56 2.55 3.98
C VAL A 102 20.15 1.59 2.96
N GLN A 103 19.59 1.51 1.76
CA GLN A 103 20.15 0.64 0.73
C GLN A 103 21.49 1.20 0.24
N GLN A 104 22.52 0.35 0.33
CA GLN A 104 23.87 0.67 -0.12
C GLN A 104 24.13 -0.02 -1.46
N GLY A 105 24.88 0.64 -2.35
CA GLY A 105 25.24 0.09 -3.67
C GLY A 105 26.23 -1.08 -3.64
N ASN A 106 26.68 -1.51 -2.46
CA ASN A 106 27.67 -2.58 -2.28
C ASN A 106 27.06 -3.95 -1.98
N ARG A 107 25.74 -4.04 -1.78
CA ARG A 107 25.04 -5.31 -1.48
C ARG A 107 23.71 -5.41 -2.22
N THR A 108 23.54 -6.48 -2.98
CA THR A 108 22.34 -6.76 -3.78
C THR A 108 21.19 -7.32 -2.95
N ASP A 109 21.45 -7.78 -1.73
CA ASP A 109 20.48 -8.35 -0.79
C ASP A 109 20.12 -7.40 0.36
N SER A 110 20.49 -6.11 0.24
CA SER A 110 20.11 -5.06 1.17
C SER A 110 18.90 -4.28 0.63
N TYR A 111 17.94 -4.02 1.52
CA TYR A 111 16.69 -3.33 1.17
C TYR A 111 16.56 -2.05 1.99
N ALA A 112 16.04 -1.01 1.35
CA ALA A 112 15.82 0.28 1.97
C ALA A 112 14.46 0.33 2.66
N ASP A 113 14.39 1.09 3.74
CA ASP A 113 13.13 1.65 4.18
C ASP A 113 12.59 2.61 3.14
N GLY A 114 11.26 2.71 3.05
CA GLY A 114 10.61 3.57 2.09
C GLY A 114 9.16 3.83 2.44
N PHE A 115 8.59 4.85 1.81
CA PHE A 115 7.15 5.08 1.85
C PHE A 115 6.62 5.44 0.47
N ALA A 116 5.33 5.23 0.28
CA ALA A 116 4.63 5.69 -0.91
C ALA A 116 3.27 6.26 -0.54
N VAL A 117 2.80 7.19 -1.36
CA VAL A 117 1.44 7.69 -1.35
C VAL A 117 0.83 7.42 -2.71
N GLN A 118 -0.35 6.82 -2.72
CA GLN A 118 -1.08 6.47 -3.92
C GLN A 118 -2.39 7.23 -3.99
N PHE A 119 -2.74 7.70 -5.19
CA PHE A 119 -3.95 8.43 -5.53
C PHE A 119 -4.75 7.65 -6.57
N ALA A 120 -6.09 7.61 -6.44
CA ALA A 120 -6.94 7.10 -7.50
C ALA A 120 -7.02 8.14 -8.63
N SER A 121 -6.87 7.71 -9.89
CA SER A 121 -7.05 8.63 -11.04
C SER A 121 -8.51 8.97 -11.31
N ASN A 122 -9.41 8.04 -11.00
CA ASN A 122 -10.85 8.23 -11.05
C ASN A 122 -11.47 7.72 -9.75
N TYR A 123 -12.29 8.56 -9.14
CA TYR A 123 -13.00 8.29 -7.90
C TYR A 123 -14.42 8.89 -7.90
N ALA A 124 -14.96 9.18 -9.09
CA ALA A 124 -16.33 9.64 -9.23
C ALA A 124 -17.35 8.60 -8.72
N ASN A 125 -17.00 7.31 -8.81
CA ASN A 125 -17.71 6.21 -8.18
C ASN A 125 -16.86 5.57 -7.07
N PRO A 126 -17.11 5.89 -5.77
CA PRO A 126 -16.39 5.31 -4.65
C PRO A 126 -16.49 3.79 -4.52
N ALA A 127 -17.50 3.17 -5.14
CA ALA A 127 -17.67 1.72 -5.12
C ALA A 127 -16.73 1.00 -6.10
N GLU A 128 -16.19 1.71 -7.08
CA GLU A 128 -15.38 1.16 -8.17
C GLU A 128 -13.99 1.83 -8.23
N LEU A 129 -13.34 1.96 -7.07
CA LEU A 129 -12.00 2.51 -6.99
C LEU A 129 -10.96 1.59 -7.66
N PRO A 130 -9.82 2.16 -8.10
CA PRO A 130 -8.66 1.36 -8.51
C PRO A 130 -8.30 0.32 -7.46
N TYR A 131 -7.90 -0.87 -7.90
CA TYR A 131 -7.44 -1.90 -6.97
C TYR A 131 -6.27 -1.39 -6.11
N ILE A 132 -6.31 -1.70 -4.81
CA ILE A 132 -5.35 -1.14 -3.83
C ILE A 132 -3.90 -1.52 -4.15
N GLY A 133 -3.68 -2.67 -4.80
CA GLY A 133 -2.38 -3.09 -5.32
C GLY A 133 -1.99 -2.40 -6.63
N MET A 134 -2.04 -1.05 -6.63
CA MET A 134 -1.54 -0.16 -7.68
C MET A 134 -2.38 -0.16 -8.97
N GLY A 135 -3.71 -0.21 -8.83
CA GLY A 135 -4.69 -0.05 -9.90
C GLY A 135 -5.16 -1.36 -10.55
N SER A 136 -6.03 -1.23 -11.54
CA SER A 136 -6.49 -2.32 -12.41
C SER A 136 -6.80 -1.78 -13.80
N GLU A 137 -7.04 -2.65 -14.77
CA GLU A 137 -7.40 -2.25 -16.14
C GLU A 137 -8.54 -1.22 -16.14
N GLY A 138 -8.33 -0.06 -16.77
CA GLY A 138 -9.29 1.05 -16.80
C GLY A 138 -9.47 1.81 -15.48
N ARG A 139 -8.80 1.41 -14.40
CA ARG A 139 -8.82 2.08 -13.10
C ARG A 139 -7.39 2.32 -12.61
N GLN A 140 -6.77 3.35 -13.16
CA GLN A 140 -5.38 3.70 -12.90
C GLN A 140 -5.17 4.25 -11.48
N ALA A 141 -3.97 4.03 -10.96
CA ALA A 141 -3.47 4.70 -9.77
C ALA A 141 -2.18 5.45 -10.08
N LEU A 142 -2.03 6.63 -9.46
CA LEU A 142 -0.78 7.39 -9.43
C LEU A 142 -0.06 7.11 -8.12
N ILE A 143 1.21 6.72 -8.16
CA ILE A 143 2.02 6.36 -7.00
C ILE A 143 3.24 7.28 -6.94
N HIS A 144 3.46 7.95 -5.82
CA HIS A 144 4.72 8.60 -5.50
C HIS A 144 5.47 7.76 -4.47
N LEU A 145 6.69 7.35 -4.80
CA LEU A 145 7.54 6.47 -4.00
C LEU A 145 8.83 7.21 -3.59
N GLN A 146 9.14 7.11 -2.31
CA GLN A 146 10.41 7.55 -1.75
C GLN A 146 11.12 6.38 -1.06
N LYS A 147 12.41 6.19 -1.34
CA LYS A 147 13.25 5.21 -0.63
C LYS A 147 14.50 5.86 -0.05
N GLN A 148 14.98 5.28 1.04
CA GLN A 148 16.23 5.71 1.65
C GLN A 148 17.44 5.02 1.01
N VAL A 149 18.20 5.76 0.21
CA VAL A 149 19.39 5.29 -0.50
C VAL A 149 20.55 6.27 -0.31
N VAL A 150 21.80 5.80 -0.34
CA VAL A 150 22.98 6.68 -0.24
C VAL A 150 23.37 7.31 -1.59
N LYS A 151 23.61 6.47 -2.59
CA LYS A 151 23.93 6.81 -3.98
C LYS A 151 23.34 5.69 -4.83
N PHE A 152 22.55 6.04 -5.82
CA PHE A 152 22.10 5.08 -6.82
C PHE A 152 22.33 5.63 -8.22
N TYR A 153 22.42 4.71 -9.17
CA TYR A 153 22.61 5.02 -10.57
C TYR A 153 21.39 4.49 -11.32
N GLU A 154 20.90 5.25 -12.31
CA GLU A 154 19.89 4.72 -13.21
C GLU A 154 20.48 3.50 -13.96
N PRO A 155 19.72 2.40 -14.15
CA PRO A 155 20.25 1.12 -14.64
C PRO A 155 21.00 1.17 -15.98
N ASN A 156 20.78 2.22 -16.79
CA ASN A 156 21.47 2.40 -18.06
C ASN A 156 22.43 3.59 -18.10
N GLY A 157 22.58 4.37 -17.02
CA GLY A 157 23.46 5.55 -17.01
C GLY A 157 23.23 6.51 -18.19
N ASN A 158 21.98 6.67 -18.64
CA ASN A 158 21.61 7.37 -19.89
C ASN A 158 22.14 6.75 -21.19
N GLY A 159 22.38 5.44 -21.21
CA GLY A 159 22.85 4.67 -22.38
C GLY A 159 24.37 4.54 -22.49
N ASP A 160 25.16 5.06 -21.55
CA ASP A 160 26.63 5.01 -21.60
C ASP A 160 27.19 3.73 -20.94
N VAL A 161 27.11 2.60 -21.66
CA VAL A 161 27.75 1.34 -21.26
C VAL A 161 29.23 1.25 -21.64
N ALA A 162 29.77 2.28 -22.31
CA ALA A 162 31.12 2.28 -22.90
C ALA A 162 32.24 2.42 -21.85
N THR A 163 31.91 2.32 -20.56
CA THR A 163 32.75 2.81 -19.49
C THR A 163 33.22 1.76 -18.48
N GLN A 164 33.07 0.47 -18.77
CA GLN A 164 33.63 -0.59 -17.93
C GLN A 164 35.14 -0.74 -18.17
N VAL A 165 35.94 0.17 -17.60
CA VAL A 165 37.41 0.02 -17.56
C VAL A 165 37.77 -0.82 -16.34
N ASN A 166 38.68 -1.79 -16.50
CA ASN A 166 39.17 -2.60 -15.39
C ASN A 166 39.93 -1.70 -14.38
N PRO A 167 39.48 -1.58 -13.11
CA PRO A 167 40.08 -0.69 -12.12
C PRO A 167 41.55 -1.00 -11.80
N ASN A 168 42.03 -2.21 -12.16
CA ASN A 168 43.36 -2.70 -11.82
C ASN A 168 44.46 -2.29 -12.83
N GLN A 169 44.12 -1.62 -13.95
CA GLN A 169 45.13 -1.14 -14.92
C GLN A 169 45.58 0.30 -14.66
N THR A 170 46.02 0.56 -13.43
CA THR A 170 46.35 1.91 -12.94
C THR A 170 47.64 2.48 -13.54
N GLU A 171 48.59 1.64 -13.95
CA GLU A 171 49.86 2.09 -14.55
C GLU A 171 49.69 2.74 -15.93
N LEU A 172 48.71 2.27 -16.73
CA LEU A 172 48.45 2.79 -18.07
C LEU A 172 47.32 3.83 -18.09
N PHE A 173 46.32 3.67 -17.22
CA PHE A 173 45.08 4.46 -17.28
C PHE A 173 44.76 5.21 -15.99
N GLY A 174 45.68 5.33 -15.03
CA GLY A 174 45.38 5.92 -13.71
C GLY A 174 44.84 7.36 -13.74
N LYS A 175 45.24 8.17 -14.73
CA LYS A 175 44.66 9.51 -14.95
C LYS A 175 43.25 9.43 -15.53
N ASP A 176 43.06 8.61 -16.54
CA ASP A 176 41.77 8.42 -17.22
C ASP A 176 40.74 7.78 -16.28
N LEU A 177 41.15 6.83 -15.44
CA LEU A 177 40.33 6.22 -14.38
C LEU A 177 39.86 7.26 -13.35
N LYS A 178 40.71 8.24 -12.97
CA LYS A 178 40.29 9.32 -12.06
C LYS A 178 39.27 10.24 -12.69
N VAL A 179 39.49 10.65 -13.94
CA VAL A 179 38.52 11.47 -14.71
C VAL A 179 37.21 10.71 -14.91
N PHE A 180 37.31 9.43 -15.20
CA PHE A 180 36.17 8.53 -15.36
C PHE A 180 35.35 8.40 -14.08
N ASN A 181 35.98 8.07 -12.95
CA ASN A 181 35.30 7.95 -11.65
C ASN A 181 34.62 9.27 -11.27
N ALA A 182 35.27 10.42 -11.51
CA ALA A 182 34.65 11.72 -11.30
C ALA A 182 33.41 11.93 -12.20
N LYS A 183 33.46 11.52 -13.46
CA LYS A 183 32.31 11.58 -14.40
C LYS A 183 31.18 10.64 -13.98
N VAL A 184 31.49 9.45 -13.47
CA VAL A 184 30.46 8.52 -12.96
C VAL A 184 29.84 9.07 -11.67
N ASP A 185 30.65 9.59 -10.76
CA ASP A 185 30.16 10.16 -9.50
C ASP A 185 29.16 11.30 -9.71
N THR A 186 29.28 12.09 -10.79
CA THR A 186 28.30 13.14 -11.13
C THR A 186 26.99 12.61 -11.71
N LEU A 187 26.94 11.35 -12.15
CA LEU A 187 25.72 10.68 -12.62
C LEU A 187 24.91 10.04 -11.49
N ALA A 188 25.49 9.95 -10.28
CA ALA A 188 24.80 9.37 -9.13
C ALA A 188 23.60 10.26 -8.73
N SER A 189 22.43 9.65 -8.58
CA SER A 189 21.34 10.27 -7.85
C SER A 189 21.48 9.98 -6.35
N LEU A 190 21.17 10.99 -5.55
CA LEU A 190 21.19 10.93 -4.09
C LEU A 190 19.78 10.83 -3.49
N ASP A 191 18.75 10.92 -4.34
CA ASP A 191 17.35 10.99 -3.92
C ASP A 191 16.51 10.02 -4.75
N TYR A 192 16.02 8.94 -4.12
CA TYR A 192 15.17 7.95 -4.78
C TYR A 192 13.72 8.39 -4.68
N GLU A 193 13.39 9.48 -5.37
CA GLU A 193 12.03 9.94 -5.58
C GLU A 193 11.55 9.52 -6.97
N LYS A 194 10.48 8.74 -7.03
CA LYS A 194 9.91 8.26 -8.31
C LYS A 194 8.40 8.34 -8.31
N SER A 195 7.84 8.70 -9.46
CA SER A 195 6.41 8.69 -9.74
C SER A 195 6.09 7.55 -10.71
N TYR A 196 4.99 6.84 -10.48
CA TYR A 196 4.52 5.75 -11.33
C TYR A 196 3.04 5.88 -11.62
N VAL A 197 2.64 5.47 -12.83
CA VAL A 197 1.26 5.13 -13.15
C VAL A 197 1.12 3.61 -13.19
N GLY A 198 0.00 3.09 -12.69
CA GLY A 198 -0.27 1.66 -12.69
C GLY A 198 -1.74 1.30 -12.88
N GLU A 199 -1.97 0.20 -13.59
CA GLU A 199 -3.23 -0.56 -13.74
C GLU A 199 -3.07 -1.97 -13.13
N GLY A 200 -2.42 -2.01 -11.96
CA GLY A 200 -2.08 -3.22 -11.21
C GLY A 200 -0.59 -3.39 -11.06
N PHE A 201 -0.19 -4.16 -10.05
CA PHE A 201 1.20 -4.26 -9.58
C PHE A 201 2.23 -4.75 -10.62
N ARG A 202 1.81 -5.26 -11.78
CA ARG A 202 2.69 -5.65 -12.90
C ARG A 202 2.71 -4.68 -14.08
N SER A 203 2.01 -3.56 -13.99
CA SER A 203 1.90 -2.56 -15.06
C SER A 203 2.52 -1.21 -14.67
N MET A 204 3.13 -1.13 -13.49
CA MET A 204 3.79 0.09 -13.00
C MET A 204 4.80 0.60 -14.02
N THR A 205 4.57 1.82 -14.48
CA THR A 205 5.43 2.51 -15.44
C THR A 205 5.90 3.81 -14.80
N GLU A 206 7.22 4.01 -14.76
CA GLU A 206 7.81 5.24 -14.20
C GLU A 206 7.51 6.44 -15.11
N ILE A 207 7.07 7.54 -14.51
CA ILE A 207 6.79 8.80 -15.19
C ILE A 207 8.07 9.64 -15.15
N LYS A 208 8.74 9.76 -16.30
CA LYS A 208 10.06 10.43 -16.42
C LYS A 208 10.04 11.76 -17.16
N ASP A 209 8.90 12.14 -17.75
CA ASP A 209 8.76 13.34 -18.59
C ASP A 209 8.47 14.62 -17.78
N GLY A 210 8.41 14.52 -16.45
CA GLY A 210 8.13 15.64 -15.55
C GLY A 210 6.65 16.03 -15.47
N SER A 211 5.74 15.27 -16.09
CA SER A 211 4.30 15.56 -16.08
C SER A 211 3.61 15.26 -14.75
N SER A 212 4.29 14.58 -13.82
CA SER A 212 3.79 14.26 -12.46
C SER A 212 4.90 14.44 -11.41
N ASN A 213 5.36 15.67 -11.27
CA ASN A 213 6.38 16.02 -10.28
C ASN A 213 5.81 16.04 -8.86
N SER A 214 6.60 15.49 -7.94
CA SER A 214 6.43 15.64 -6.50
C SER A 214 7.73 16.08 -5.86
N GLN A 215 7.64 16.41 -4.58
CA GLN A 215 8.80 16.61 -3.73
C GLN A 215 8.61 15.82 -2.45
N SER A 216 9.52 14.88 -2.22
CA SER A 216 9.45 13.95 -1.10
C SER A 216 10.70 14.04 -0.22
N THR A 217 10.54 13.81 1.08
CA THR A 217 11.69 13.70 2.00
C THR A 217 11.45 12.61 3.03
N MET A 218 12.53 11.96 3.49
CA MET A 218 12.49 10.99 4.59
C MET A 218 13.52 11.34 5.66
N THR A 219 13.10 11.30 6.92
CA THR A 219 13.99 11.48 8.08
C THR A 219 13.74 10.39 9.11
N TYR A 220 14.81 9.89 9.72
CA TYR A 220 14.74 8.90 10.80
C TYR A 220 15.10 9.53 12.13
N GLY A 221 14.32 9.25 13.17
CA GLY A 221 14.63 9.66 14.53
C GLY A 221 13.64 9.11 15.54
N LYS A 222 14.12 8.81 16.75
CA LYS A 222 13.31 8.24 17.85
C LYS A 222 12.61 6.92 17.46
N ASN A 223 13.34 6.01 16.80
CA ASN A 223 12.83 4.71 16.33
C ASN A 223 11.56 4.83 15.48
N ALA A 224 11.57 5.81 14.58
CA ALA A 224 10.48 6.08 13.66
C ALA A 224 11.02 6.79 12.42
N TRP A 225 10.37 6.51 11.31
CA TRP A 225 10.52 7.29 10.09
C TRP A 225 9.45 8.37 10.02
N THR A 226 9.81 9.49 9.40
CA THR A 226 8.86 10.52 8.97
C THR A 226 9.10 10.79 7.49
N GLY A 227 8.08 10.54 6.68
CA GLY A 227 8.03 10.85 5.26
C GLY A 227 7.16 12.08 5.02
N THR A 228 7.55 12.91 4.05
CA THR A 228 6.68 13.96 3.52
C THR A 228 6.60 13.85 2.01
N LEU A 229 5.46 14.19 1.45
CA LEU A 229 5.21 14.29 0.02
C LEU A 229 4.47 15.59 -0.25
N SER A 230 4.90 16.38 -1.22
CA SER A 230 4.15 17.51 -1.75
C SER A 230 3.99 17.40 -3.26
N ARG A 231 2.80 17.70 -3.78
CA ARG A 231 2.52 17.70 -5.22
C ARG A 231 1.39 18.66 -5.59
N SER A 232 1.25 18.91 -6.89
CA SER A 232 0.11 19.64 -7.44
C SER A 232 -1.21 18.91 -7.17
N LEU A 233 -2.30 19.66 -6.96
CA LEU A 233 -3.65 19.09 -6.87
C LEU A 233 -4.10 18.49 -8.20
N LYS A 234 -3.57 18.99 -9.32
CA LYS A 234 -3.92 18.53 -10.65
C LYS A 234 -2.67 18.38 -11.51
N ASP A 235 -2.63 17.31 -12.28
CA ASP A 235 -1.65 17.07 -13.35
C ASP A 235 -2.28 16.19 -14.45
N THR A 236 -1.45 15.61 -15.33
CA THR A 236 -1.90 14.76 -16.44
C THR A 236 -2.60 13.48 -15.99
N TYR A 237 -2.32 12.98 -14.78
CA TYR A 237 -2.79 11.66 -14.32
C TYR A 237 -3.94 11.74 -13.34
N VAL A 238 -4.03 12.81 -12.55
CA VAL A 238 -5.10 12.98 -11.56
C VAL A 238 -5.58 14.42 -11.46
N ASP A 239 -6.87 14.59 -11.16
CA ASP A 239 -7.47 15.86 -10.75
C ASP A 239 -8.04 15.69 -9.34
N LEU A 240 -7.40 16.30 -8.33
CA LEU A 240 -7.78 16.20 -6.92
C LEU A 240 -8.69 17.35 -6.45
N ASN A 241 -9.23 18.15 -7.36
CA ASN A 241 -10.12 19.26 -7.01
C ASN A 241 -11.53 18.74 -6.65
N ALA A 242 -11.68 18.16 -5.46
CA ALA A 242 -12.93 17.65 -4.93
C ALA A 242 -13.12 18.05 -3.45
N ALA A 243 -14.26 17.72 -2.85
CA ALA A 243 -14.46 17.91 -1.41
C ALA A 243 -13.63 16.93 -0.57
N ALA A 244 -13.47 15.70 -1.07
CA ALA A 244 -12.62 14.66 -0.51
C ALA A 244 -12.03 13.79 -1.63
N ILE A 245 -10.89 13.15 -1.35
CA ILE A 245 -10.17 12.28 -2.30
C ILE A 245 -9.75 10.97 -1.62
N PRO A 246 -9.69 9.84 -2.35
CA PRO A 246 -9.16 8.59 -1.82
C PRO A 246 -7.64 8.54 -1.96
N VAL A 247 -6.96 8.29 -0.84
CA VAL A 247 -5.50 8.17 -0.78
C VAL A 247 -5.13 6.90 -0.01
N ALA A 248 -4.08 6.22 -0.43
CA ALA A 248 -3.51 5.10 0.31
C ALA A 248 -2.03 5.35 0.60
N PHE A 249 -1.56 4.84 1.73
CA PHE A 249 -0.17 4.94 2.16
C PHE A 249 0.43 3.55 2.22
N ALA A 250 1.70 3.43 1.83
CA ALA A 250 2.47 2.21 2.02
C ALA A 250 3.84 2.51 2.62
N VAL A 251 4.36 1.58 3.40
CA VAL A 251 5.73 1.63 3.94
C VAL A 251 6.42 0.28 3.78
N TRP A 252 7.74 0.33 3.63
CA TRP A 252 8.61 -0.83 3.53
C TRP A 252 9.62 -0.80 4.69
N ASP A 253 9.80 -1.95 5.33
CA ASP A 253 10.78 -2.20 6.39
C ASP A 253 11.93 -3.01 5.77
N GLY A 254 13.09 -2.37 5.63
CA GLY A 254 14.26 -2.95 4.99
C GLY A 254 14.90 -4.10 5.78
N GLU A 255 14.80 -4.08 7.10
CA GLU A 255 15.26 -5.18 7.98
C GLU A 255 14.46 -6.45 7.72
N LYS A 256 13.16 -6.29 7.43
CA LYS A 256 12.27 -7.37 7.01
C LYS A 256 12.27 -7.66 5.51
N MET A 257 13.30 -7.22 4.80
CA MET A 257 13.47 -7.42 3.35
C MET A 257 12.35 -6.77 2.52
N GLY A 258 11.73 -5.71 3.03
CA GLY A 258 10.62 -4.99 2.41
C GLY A 258 10.97 -4.48 1.02
N ARG A 259 10.23 -4.97 0.02
CA ARG A 259 10.32 -4.54 -1.39
C ARG A 259 9.07 -4.96 -2.16
N ASN A 260 8.80 -4.31 -3.29
CA ASN A 260 7.66 -4.66 -4.16
C ASN A 260 6.35 -4.76 -3.33
N GLY A 261 5.59 -5.85 -3.45
CA GLY A 261 4.40 -6.12 -2.66
C GLY A 261 4.63 -6.52 -1.20
N LEU A 262 5.88 -6.74 -0.74
CA LEU A 262 6.20 -7.06 0.65
C LEU A 262 6.31 -5.75 1.41
N LYS A 263 5.14 -5.24 1.81
CA LYS A 263 4.95 -3.91 2.38
C LYS A 263 3.80 -3.91 3.36
N TYR A 264 3.73 -2.84 4.13
CA TYR A 264 2.53 -2.49 4.88
C TYR A 264 1.77 -1.41 4.13
N LEU A 265 0.44 -1.47 4.09
CA LEU A 265 -0.39 -0.47 3.44
C LEU A 265 -1.73 -0.24 4.15
N THR A 266 -2.28 0.95 3.98
CA THR A 266 -3.68 1.23 4.32
C THR A 266 -4.61 0.68 3.23
N ALA A 267 -5.90 0.54 3.55
CA ALA A 267 -6.93 0.60 2.52
C ALA A 267 -6.99 2.02 1.89
N TRP A 268 -7.87 2.21 0.90
CA TRP A 268 -8.22 3.58 0.47
C TRP A 268 -8.82 4.35 1.65
N THR A 269 -8.24 5.50 1.95
CA THR A 269 -8.65 6.38 3.05
C THR A 269 -9.06 7.74 2.48
N ALA A 270 -10.24 8.22 2.88
CA ALA A 270 -10.68 9.57 2.52
C ALA A 270 -9.79 10.66 3.15
N VAL A 271 -9.32 11.59 2.32
CA VAL A 271 -8.70 12.86 2.73
C VAL A 271 -9.68 13.99 2.41
N VAL A 272 -10.11 14.73 3.43
CA VAL A 272 -11.21 15.71 3.35
C VAL A 272 -10.64 17.13 3.32
N PHE A 273 -10.95 17.92 2.29
CA PHE A 273 -10.51 19.31 2.13
C PHE A 273 -11.48 20.31 2.75
N GLN A 274 -12.78 20.08 2.57
CA GLN A 274 -13.86 20.92 3.08
C GLN A 274 -15.02 20.01 3.50
N LYS A 275 -15.63 20.32 4.65
CA LYS A 275 -16.81 19.57 5.13
C LYS A 275 -18.02 19.92 4.25
N GLY A 276 -18.65 18.90 3.67
CA GLY A 276 -19.82 19.06 2.80
C GLY A 276 -20.33 17.72 2.31
N ASP A 277 -19.77 17.22 1.20
CA ASP A 277 -20.09 15.89 0.67
C ASP A 277 -19.33 14.79 1.44
N ASN A 278 -20.08 13.92 2.09
CA ASN A 278 -19.56 12.78 2.86
C ASN A 278 -19.68 11.44 2.11
N THR A 279 -20.07 11.43 0.82
CA THR A 279 -20.30 10.20 0.05
C THR A 279 -19.06 9.31 0.05
N LEU A 280 -17.88 9.86 -0.31
CA LEU A 280 -16.62 9.12 -0.28
C LEU A 280 -16.22 8.69 1.14
N VAL A 281 -16.44 9.55 2.14
CA VAL A 281 -16.13 9.25 3.54
C VAL A 281 -16.97 8.07 4.03
N ASN A 282 -18.27 8.06 3.72
CA ASN A 282 -19.19 6.99 4.09
C ASN A 282 -18.87 5.69 3.34
N ALA A 283 -18.47 5.75 2.07
CA ALA A 283 -18.07 4.57 1.31
C ALA A 283 -16.81 3.90 1.89
N LEU A 284 -15.83 4.70 2.33
CA LEU A 284 -14.54 4.18 2.81
C LEU A 284 -14.51 3.86 4.32
N HIS A 285 -15.23 4.64 5.12
CA HIS A 285 -15.19 4.59 6.59
C HIS A 285 -16.56 4.38 7.23
N GLY A 286 -17.57 4.06 6.42
CA GLY A 286 -18.92 3.76 6.91
C GLY A 286 -18.97 2.50 7.77
N LYS A 287 -20.11 2.35 8.46
CA LYS A 287 -20.37 1.16 9.26
C LYS A 287 -20.38 -0.07 8.35
N ILE A 288 -19.67 -1.11 8.76
CA ILE A 288 -19.76 -2.43 8.11
C ILE A 288 -21.11 -3.05 8.46
N GLU A 289 -21.90 -3.38 7.45
CA GLU A 289 -23.17 -4.10 7.57
C GLU A 289 -22.92 -5.62 7.64
N GLY A 290 -23.91 -6.38 8.14
CA GLY A 290 -23.85 -7.84 8.22
C GLY A 290 -23.37 -8.42 9.56
N ASP A 291 -23.46 -9.74 9.67
CA ASP A 291 -23.04 -10.56 10.81
C ASP A 291 -21.86 -11.44 10.38
N ALA A 292 -20.68 -11.19 10.96
CA ALA A 292 -19.45 -11.91 10.62
C ALA A 292 -19.51 -13.41 10.94
N THR A 293 -20.28 -13.84 11.94
CA THR A 293 -20.44 -15.26 12.26
C THR A 293 -21.21 -15.96 11.15
N LYS A 294 -22.36 -15.40 10.76
CA LYS A 294 -23.13 -15.88 9.60
C LYS A 294 -22.34 -15.78 8.30
N GLY A 295 -21.50 -14.76 8.19
CA GLY A 295 -20.61 -14.55 7.06
C GLY A 295 -19.61 -15.67 6.86
N LYS A 296 -19.00 -16.12 7.96
CA LYS A 296 -18.09 -17.29 7.95
C LYS A 296 -18.82 -18.55 7.50
N GLU A 297 -20.00 -18.81 8.06
CA GLU A 297 -20.84 -19.96 7.68
C GLU A 297 -21.20 -19.91 6.19
N SER A 298 -21.63 -18.74 5.71
CA SER A 298 -21.99 -18.54 4.30
C SER A 298 -20.79 -18.68 3.36
N ALA A 299 -19.62 -18.15 3.71
CA ALA A 299 -18.40 -18.31 2.90
C ALA A 299 -17.99 -19.78 2.77
N ILE A 300 -18.12 -20.57 3.85
CA ILE A 300 -17.85 -22.01 3.83
C ILE A 300 -18.89 -22.75 2.99
N ALA A 301 -20.18 -22.46 3.20
CA ALA A 301 -21.28 -23.11 2.48
C ALA A 301 -21.23 -22.85 0.96
N ASN A 302 -20.69 -21.70 0.55
CA ASN A 302 -20.53 -21.30 -0.84
C ASN A 302 -19.15 -21.67 -1.44
N GLY A 303 -18.37 -22.50 -0.74
CA GLY A 303 -17.15 -23.10 -1.28
C GLY A 303 -15.95 -22.15 -1.37
N CYS A 304 -15.98 -20.98 -0.74
CA CYS A 304 -14.88 -20.02 -0.79
C CYS A 304 -13.55 -20.62 -0.29
N THR A 305 -13.62 -21.50 0.71
CA THR A 305 -12.47 -22.20 1.30
C THR A 305 -11.84 -23.25 0.38
N GLY A 306 -12.54 -23.67 -0.69
CA GLY A 306 -11.95 -24.53 -1.72
C GLY A 306 -10.88 -23.81 -2.54
N CYS A 307 -11.07 -22.50 -2.77
CA CYS A 307 -10.17 -21.69 -3.59
C CYS A 307 -9.26 -20.78 -2.77
N HIS A 308 -9.74 -20.29 -1.62
CA HIS A 308 -9.06 -19.28 -0.81
C HIS A 308 -8.70 -19.83 0.56
N GLN A 309 -7.49 -19.49 1.03
CA GLN A 309 -7.16 -19.62 2.44
C GLN A 309 -7.79 -18.44 3.20
N MET A 310 -8.70 -18.70 4.13
CA MET A 310 -9.43 -17.65 4.86
C MET A 310 -8.77 -17.39 6.22
N GLU A 311 -8.37 -18.45 6.92
CA GLU A 311 -7.72 -18.41 8.22
C GLU A 311 -6.32 -19.04 8.12
N LYS A 312 -5.40 -18.60 8.99
CA LYS A 312 -4.02 -19.15 9.01
C LYS A 312 -3.99 -20.66 9.27
N THR A 313 -5.02 -21.18 9.95
CA THR A 313 -5.20 -22.60 10.25
C THR A 313 -5.74 -23.40 9.07
N ASP A 314 -6.30 -22.73 8.05
CA ASP A 314 -6.74 -23.40 6.83
C ASP A 314 -5.54 -23.90 6.05
N ALA A 315 -5.72 -25.02 5.35
CA ALA A 315 -4.74 -25.49 4.39
C ALA A 315 -4.46 -24.37 3.38
N ALA A 316 -3.18 -24.15 3.07
CA ALA A 316 -2.80 -23.21 2.03
C ALA A 316 -3.44 -23.66 0.71
N SER A 317 -4.32 -22.84 0.16
CA SER A 317 -4.87 -23.05 -1.18
C SER A 317 -4.06 -22.24 -2.19
N LEU A 318 -3.65 -22.94 -3.23
CA LEU A 318 -2.93 -22.41 -4.38
C LEU A 318 -3.88 -22.33 -5.59
N MET A 319 -5.15 -21.97 -5.38
CA MET A 319 -6.08 -21.72 -6.49
C MET A 319 -6.43 -20.23 -6.59
N GLY A 320 -6.86 -19.62 -5.49
CA GLY A 320 -7.07 -18.19 -5.34
C GLY A 320 -6.06 -17.55 -4.38
N PRO A 321 -6.05 -16.20 -4.26
CA PRO A 321 -5.24 -15.52 -3.27
C PRO A 321 -5.65 -15.83 -1.83
N SER A 322 -4.67 -15.82 -0.92
CA SER A 322 -4.94 -15.88 0.51
C SER A 322 -5.73 -14.63 0.94
N LEU A 323 -6.81 -14.85 1.67
CA LEU A 323 -7.71 -13.81 2.19
C LEU A 323 -7.46 -13.52 3.68
N THR A 324 -6.47 -14.18 4.29
CA THR A 324 -6.12 -14.07 5.71
C THR A 324 -5.90 -12.65 6.25
N ASN A 325 -5.56 -11.68 5.38
CA ASN A 325 -5.45 -10.27 5.74
C ASN A 325 -6.28 -9.31 4.89
N ILE A 326 -7.20 -9.81 4.05
CA ILE A 326 -7.90 -8.99 3.07
C ILE A 326 -8.69 -7.84 3.71
N GLY A 327 -9.23 -8.06 4.91
CA GLY A 327 -9.98 -7.08 5.67
C GLY A 327 -9.16 -5.86 6.11
N GLY A 328 -7.83 -5.94 6.10
CA GLY A 328 -6.94 -4.84 6.47
C GLY A 328 -6.79 -3.78 5.38
N TYR A 329 -6.78 -4.19 4.11
CA TYR A 329 -6.43 -3.30 2.99
C TYR A 329 -7.49 -3.25 1.87
N ALA A 330 -8.52 -4.10 1.90
CA ALA A 330 -9.67 -4.00 0.99
C ALA A 330 -10.79 -3.12 1.55
N THR A 331 -11.42 -2.33 0.69
CA THR A 331 -12.66 -1.61 1.03
C THR A 331 -13.86 -2.56 1.01
N VAL A 332 -14.94 -2.19 1.70
CA VAL A 332 -16.21 -2.95 1.68
C VAL A 332 -16.73 -3.09 0.25
N ASP A 333 -16.72 -2.01 -0.53
CA ASP A 333 -17.21 -2.02 -1.89
C ASP A 333 -16.34 -2.83 -2.84
N TYR A 334 -15.00 -2.83 -2.66
CA TYR A 334 -14.13 -3.71 -3.43
C TYR A 334 -14.43 -5.20 -3.16
N LEU A 335 -14.67 -5.56 -1.89
CA LEU A 335 -15.05 -6.93 -1.53
C LEU A 335 -16.40 -7.30 -2.14
N ARG A 336 -17.37 -6.39 -2.11
CA ARG A 336 -18.67 -6.60 -2.75
C ARG A 336 -18.54 -6.80 -4.24
N GLU A 337 -17.83 -5.89 -4.92
CA GLU A 337 -17.60 -5.97 -6.36
C GLU A 337 -16.88 -7.26 -6.74
N SER A 338 -15.89 -7.70 -5.96
CA SER A 338 -15.18 -8.96 -6.20
C SER A 338 -16.11 -10.18 -6.12
N LEU A 339 -17.15 -10.14 -5.28
CA LEU A 339 -18.15 -11.22 -5.17
C LEU A 339 -19.16 -11.19 -6.34
N VAL A 340 -19.69 -10.02 -6.69
CA VAL A 340 -20.81 -9.90 -7.66
C VAL A 340 -20.37 -9.60 -9.10
N LYS A 341 -19.12 -9.21 -9.29
CA LYS A 341 -18.50 -8.92 -10.59
C LYS A 341 -17.02 -9.33 -10.55
N PRO A 342 -16.69 -10.62 -10.35
CA PRO A 342 -15.31 -11.07 -10.14
C PRO A 342 -14.36 -10.73 -11.31
N SER A 343 -14.90 -10.52 -12.52
CA SER A 343 -14.13 -10.10 -13.71
C SER A 343 -13.89 -8.58 -13.82
N ALA A 344 -14.45 -7.76 -12.92
CA ALA A 344 -14.25 -6.30 -12.95
C ALA A 344 -12.81 -5.90 -12.59
N VAL A 345 -12.16 -6.67 -11.71
CA VAL A 345 -10.78 -6.42 -11.28
C VAL A 345 -9.97 -7.70 -11.39
N VAL A 346 -9.21 -7.82 -12.49
CA VAL A 346 -8.34 -8.97 -12.75
C VAL A 346 -6.92 -8.46 -13.01
N VAL A 347 -6.09 -8.43 -11.97
CA VAL A 347 -4.72 -7.89 -11.98
C VAL A 347 -3.66 -8.85 -12.52
N PRO A 348 -2.94 -8.54 -13.62
CA PRO A 348 -2.07 -9.51 -14.29
C PRO A 348 -0.98 -10.10 -13.38
N GLY A 349 -0.71 -11.40 -13.58
CA GLY A 349 0.45 -12.09 -13.02
C GLY A 349 0.42 -12.31 -11.51
N TYR A 350 -0.70 -12.82 -11.02
CA TYR A 350 -0.64 -13.68 -9.84
C TYR A 350 0.39 -14.80 -10.05
N ASN A 351 1.19 -15.11 -9.02
CA ASN A 351 2.47 -15.81 -9.13
C ASN A 351 2.35 -17.17 -9.86
N ARG A 352 2.93 -17.30 -11.06
CA ARG A 352 2.93 -18.57 -11.84
C ARG A 352 3.53 -19.75 -11.07
N ASN A 353 4.43 -19.50 -10.12
CA ASN A 353 5.03 -20.54 -9.28
C ASN A 353 4.13 -20.93 -8.10
N ALA A 354 3.28 -20.01 -7.63
CA ALA A 354 2.27 -20.34 -6.64
C ALA A 354 1.09 -21.09 -7.27
N HIS A 355 0.86 -20.99 -8.60
CA HIS A 355 -0.33 -21.55 -9.27
C HIS A 355 0.00 -22.25 -10.59
N SER A 356 0.97 -23.16 -10.62
CA SER A 356 1.37 -23.83 -11.88
C SER A 356 0.24 -24.64 -12.53
N ASN A 357 -0.73 -25.08 -11.72
CA ASN A 357 -1.79 -26.00 -12.14
C ASN A 357 -3.16 -25.33 -12.29
N TYR A 358 -3.31 -24.06 -11.90
CA TYR A 358 -4.60 -23.36 -11.91
C TYR A 358 -4.44 -21.94 -12.44
N ALA A 359 -5.07 -21.65 -13.58
CA ALA A 359 -5.21 -20.28 -14.06
C ALA A 359 -6.31 -19.59 -13.26
N TRP A 360 -6.03 -18.40 -12.74
CA TRP A 360 -6.97 -17.60 -11.94
C TRP A 360 -7.83 -16.66 -12.81
N TYR A 361 -7.53 -16.57 -14.11
CA TYR A 361 -8.36 -15.96 -15.13
C TYR A 361 -8.13 -16.65 -16.48
N ASN A 362 -9.12 -16.54 -17.37
CA ASN A 362 -9.02 -16.87 -18.78
C ASN A 362 -8.93 -15.59 -19.62
N ILE A 363 -8.42 -15.72 -20.85
CA ILE A 363 -8.54 -14.66 -21.85
C ILE A 363 -9.71 -14.99 -22.76
N GLU A 364 -10.75 -14.17 -22.72
CA GLU A 364 -11.92 -14.27 -23.58
C GLU A 364 -12.06 -12.97 -24.37
N ASN A 365 -12.05 -13.05 -25.70
CA ASN A 365 -12.13 -11.88 -26.59
C ASN A 365 -11.11 -10.77 -26.24
N GLY A 366 -9.89 -11.17 -25.86
CA GLY A 366 -8.81 -10.24 -25.48
C GLY A 366 -8.93 -9.63 -24.09
N LYS A 367 -9.96 -9.97 -23.31
CA LYS A 367 -10.17 -9.49 -21.93
C LYS A 367 -9.89 -10.59 -20.92
N ARG A 368 -9.42 -10.20 -19.72
CA ARG A 368 -9.25 -11.13 -18.61
C ARG A 368 -10.61 -11.39 -17.95
N VAL A 369 -10.98 -12.66 -17.85
CA VAL A 369 -12.22 -13.12 -17.19
C VAL A 369 -11.83 -13.98 -16.01
N SER A 370 -12.26 -13.59 -14.81
CA SER A 370 -11.93 -14.30 -13.57
C SER A 370 -12.47 -15.73 -13.59
N THR A 371 -11.72 -16.67 -13.00
CA THR A 371 -12.24 -18.02 -12.75
C THR A 371 -13.04 -18.12 -11.46
N MET A 372 -13.08 -17.06 -10.64
CA MET A 372 -13.97 -16.98 -9.48
C MET A 372 -15.42 -16.93 -9.98
N PRO A 373 -16.32 -17.80 -9.46
CA PRO A 373 -17.73 -17.75 -9.80
C PRO A 373 -18.37 -16.40 -9.44
N ASP A 374 -19.35 -15.99 -10.24
CA ASP A 374 -20.20 -14.85 -9.94
C ASP A 374 -21.19 -15.23 -8.82
N HIS A 375 -21.23 -14.42 -7.77
CA HIS A 375 -22.14 -14.56 -6.62
C HIS A 375 -23.29 -13.54 -6.62
N SER A 376 -23.59 -12.88 -7.73
CA SER A 376 -24.72 -11.94 -7.85
C SER A 376 -26.10 -12.57 -7.62
N TRP A 377 -26.19 -13.90 -7.63
CA TRP A 377 -27.40 -14.67 -7.33
C TRP A 377 -27.69 -14.79 -5.83
N MET A 378 -26.71 -14.50 -4.96
CA MET A 378 -26.87 -14.56 -3.51
C MET A 378 -27.73 -13.39 -3.01
N GLU A 379 -28.49 -13.64 -1.94
CA GLU A 379 -29.25 -12.58 -1.27
C GLU A 379 -28.31 -11.50 -0.72
N LYS A 380 -28.72 -10.23 -0.78
CA LYS A 380 -27.91 -9.09 -0.31
C LYS A 380 -27.40 -9.30 1.11
N ALA A 381 -28.24 -9.83 2.00
CA ALA A 381 -27.89 -10.06 3.39
C ALA A 381 -26.73 -11.07 3.54
N ASP A 382 -26.67 -12.11 2.70
CA ASP A 382 -25.61 -13.10 2.74
C ASP A 382 -24.29 -12.54 2.21
N ILE A 383 -24.35 -11.72 1.15
CA ILE A 383 -23.19 -10.99 0.65
C ILE A 383 -22.63 -10.05 1.73
N ASP A 384 -23.49 -9.27 2.39
CA ASP A 384 -23.07 -8.36 3.46
C ASP A 384 -22.49 -9.12 4.66
N ASN A 385 -23.08 -10.27 5.04
CA ASN A 385 -22.51 -11.15 6.07
C ASN A 385 -21.11 -11.63 5.68
N ILE A 386 -20.92 -12.14 4.46
CA ILE A 386 -19.59 -12.58 3.97
C ILE A 386 -18.60 -11.41 4.03
N ILE A 387 -18.99 -10.22 3.59
CA ILE A 387 -18.11 -9.04 3.65
C ILE A 387 -17.77 -8.70 5.10
N ALA A 388 -18.74 -8.75 6.02
CA ALA A 388 -18.50 -8.54 7.45
C ALA A 388 -17.43 -9.50 7.98
N TYR A 389 -17.50 -10.78 7.61
CA TYR A 389 -16.48 -11.77 7.93
C TYR A 389 -15.12 -11.47 7.30
N LEU A 390 -15.07 -11.17 5.99
CA LEU A 390 -13.83 -10.82 5.31
C LEU A 390 -13.15 -9.60 5.95
N LYS A 391 -13.92 -8.63 6.45
CA LYS A 391 -13.41 -7.46 7.19
C LYS A 391 -12.85 -7.80 8.57
N THR A 392 -13.13 -8.98 9.13
CA THR A 392 -12.46 -9.48 10.35
C THR A 392 -11.10 -10.12 10.05
N LEU A 393 -10.86 -10.57 8.82
CA LEU A 393 -9.61 -11.20 8.40
C LEU A 393 -8.51 -10.16 8.19
N LYS A 394 -7.81 -9.81 9.27
CA LYS A 394 -6.73 -8.81 9.26
C LYS A 394 -5.75 -9.04 10.39
N ALA A 395 -4.49 -8.72 10.15
CA ALA A 395 -3.43 -8.81 11.14
C ALA A 395 -3.77 -7.98 12.39
N GLU A 396 -3.43 -8.52 13.56
CA GLU A 396 -3.49 -7.78 14.81
C GLU A 396 -2.63 -6.52 14.74
N VAL A 397 -3.06 -5.46 15.42
CA VAL A 397 -2.30 -4.21 15.48
C VAL A 397 -1.26 -4.30 16.59
N LYS A 398 -0.01 -3.94 16.28
CA LYS A 398 1.10 -3.87 17.23
C LYS A 398 0.95 -2.73 18.23
#